data_AF-A0A7C6ST89-F1
#
_entry.id   AF-A0A7C6ST89-F1
#
_cell.length_a   1.000
_cell.length_b   1.000
_cell.length_c   1.000
_cell.angle_alpha   90.00
_cell.angle_beta   90.00
_cell.angle_gamma   90.00
#
_symmetry.space_group_name_H-M   'P 1'
#
loop_
_entity.id
_entity.type
_entity.pdbx_description
1 polymer ?
#
loop_
_entity_poly.entity_id
_entity_poly.type
_entity_poly.pdbx_seq_one_letter_code
_entity_poly.pdbx_strand_id
1 'polypeptide(L)'
;MVNKNPLSKLKNFFGNFARKKNPRQIDSVKVSLPGLNIQVDRNLHLETPHELTVVVPRAQITKKCLNEDCSKYEYKLTYSSITVVHAPRHPLAGPSPMTPNTPNNP
;
A
#
# COMPACT_ATOMS: atom_id res chain seq x y z
N MET A 1 31.34 25.24 53.46
CA MET A 1 31.61 25.21 52.00
C MET A 1 30.55 24.34 51.35
N VAL A 2 29.58 24.97 50.67
CA VAL A 2 28.48 24.29 49.98
C VAL A 2 28.85 24.26 48.51
N ASN A 3 29.12 23.07 47.96
CA ASN A 3 29.20 22.89 46.52
C ASN A 3 28.17 21.84 46.12
N LYS A 4 26.97 22.31 45.74
CA LYS A 4 25.88 21.47 45.23
C LYS A 4 25.96 21.51 43.71
N ASN A 5 26.53 20.48 43.10
CA ASN A 5 26.54 20.28 41.65
C ASN A 5 25.10 20.16 41.12
N PRO A 6 24.62 21.05 40.22
CA PRO A 6 23.25 21.03 39.73
C PRO A 6 23.10 20.23 38.41
N LEU A 7 23.97 19.26 38.13
CA LEU A 7 24.07 18.64 36.80
C LEU A 7 23.56 17.20 36.71
N SER A 8 23.11 16.58 37.81
CA SER A 8 22.58 15.20 37.77
C SER A 8 21.06 15.10 37.53
N LYS A 9 20.33 16.23 37.55
CA LYS A 9 18.85 16.24 37.42
C LYS A 9 18.31 16.45 36.01
N LEU A 10 19.17 16.75 35.02
CA LEU A 10 18.73 17.02 33.64
C LEU A 10 18.71 15.77 32.73
N LYS A 11 19.27 14.64 33.19
CA LYS A 11 19.43 13.44 32.35
C LYS A 11 18.16 12.60 32.23
N ASN A 12 17.20 12.77 33.15
CA ASN A 12 15.97 11.96 33.20
C ASN A 12 14.78 12.56 32.44
N PHE A 13 14.96 13.68 31.73
CA PHE A 13 13.85 14.39 31.08
C PHE A 13 13.89 14.42 29.54
N PHE A 14 14.93 13.85 28.90
CA PHE A 14 15.15 14.01 27.45
C PHE A 14 15.16 12.71 26.62
N GLY A 15 14.72 11.57 27.17
CA GLY A 15 14.95 10.27 26.50
C GLY A 15 13.80 9.67 25.68
N ASN A 16 12.53 9.95 25.99
CA ASN A 16 11.41 9.17 25.45
C ASN A 16 10.67 9.83 24.26
N PHE A 17 11.30 10.79 23.58
CA PHE A 17 10.71 11.46 22.41
C PHE A 17 11.03 10.79 21.07
N ALA A 18 11.38 9.51 21.06
CA ALA A 18 11.37 8.70 19.85
C ALA A 18 9.91 8.33 19.51
N ARG A 19 9.10 9.33 19.10
CA ARG A 19 7.84 9.06 18.43
C ARG A 19 8.15 8.12 17.26
N LYS A 20 7.55 6.93 17.26
CA LYS A 20 7.51 6.05 16.08
C LYS A 20 7.14 6.93 14.89
N LYS A 21 8.09 7.19 13.99
CA LYS A 21 7.79 7.80 12.71
C LYS A 21 6.93 6.77 11.98
N ASN A 22 5.61 6.96 12.00
CA ASN A 22 4.73 6.17 11.15
C ASN A 22 5.23 6.38 9.71
N PRO A 23 5.53 5.29 8.97
CA PRO A 23 6.08 5.40 7.65
C PRO A 23 5.07 6.11 6.75
N ARG A 24 5.51 7.17 6.08
CA ARG A 24 4.71 7.84 5.06
C ARG A 24 4.64 6.90 3.85
N GLN A 25 3.44 6.50 3.46
CA GLN A 25 3.25 5.66 2.29
C GLN A 25 3.00 6.55 1.07
N ILE A 26 3.84 6.36 0.05
CA ILE A 26 3.74 7.03 -1.24
C ILE A 26 3.55 5.95 -2.29
N ASP A 27 2.43 6.01 -3.01
CA ASP A 27 2.12 5.07 -4.09
C ASP A 27 1.87 5.86 -5.37
N SER A 28 2.39 5.36 -6.49
CA SER A 28 2.10 5.89 -7.81
C SER A 28 1.86 4.73 -8.77
N VAL A 29 0.73 4.75 -9.46
CA VAL A 29 0.40 3.79 -10.51
C VAL A 29 -0.14 4.55 -11.71
N LYS A 30 0.38 4.20 -12.89
CA LYS A 30 -0.11 4.69 -14.17
C LYS A 30 -0.39 3.51 -15.09
N VAL A 31 -1.60 3.44 -15.63
CA VAL A 31 -2.02 2.47 -16.63
C VAL A 31 -2.43 3.24 -17.88
N SER A 32 -1.77 2.94 -18.99
CA SER A 32 -2.03 3.56 -20.29
C SER A 32 -2.42 2.48 -21.28
N LEU A 33 -3.68 2.50 -21.68
CA LEU A 33 -4.26 1.68 -22.75
C LEU A 33 -4.73 2.61 -23.89
N PRO A 34 -4.88 2.11 -25.12
CA PRO A 34 -5.41 2.93 -26.22
C PRO A 34 -6.73 3.63 -25.85
N GLY A 35 -6.74 4.97 -25.85
CA GLY A 35 -7.93 5.75 -25.49
C GLY A 35 -8.32 5.71 -24.00
N LEU A 36 -7.48 5.14 -23.12
CA LEU A 36 -7.73 5.10 -21.68
C LEU A 36 -6.45 5.29 -20.88
N ASN A 37 -6.42 6.33 -20.04
CA ASN A 37 -5.35 6.55 -19.08
C ASN A 37 -5.92 6.56 -17.67
N ILE A 38 -5.33 5.78 -16.78
CA ILE A 38 -5.68 5.72 -15.36
C ILE A 38 -4.41 6.04 -14.57
N GLN A 39 -4.51 6.99 -13.67
CA GLN A 39 -3.41 7.39 -12.80
C GLN A 39 -3.90 7.46 -11.36
N VAL A 40 -3.11 6.91 -10.45
CA VAL A 40 -3.34 6.91 -9.02
C VAL A 40 -2.06 7.36 -8.36
N ASP A 41 -2.09 8.53 -7.73
CA ASP A 41 -1.00 9.03 -6.90
C ASP A 41 -1.51 9.22 -5.48
N ARG A 42 -0.80 8.65 -4.51
CA ARG A 42 -1.18 8.71 -3.10
C ARG A 42 0.02 9.10 -2.27
N ASN A 43 -0.25 9.92 -1.26
CA ASN A 43 0.73 10.35 -0.30
C ASN A 43 0.04 10.42 1.07
N LEU A 44 0.04 9.29 1.76
CA LEU A 44 -0.76 9.09 2.97
C LEU A 44 0.15 8.85 4.18
N HIS A 45 -0.29 9.36 5.33
CA HIS A 45 0.29 9.03 6.61
C HIS A 45 -0.56 7.94 7.24
N LEU A 46 -0.09 6.69 7.16
CA LEU A 46 -0.85 5.52 7.58
C LEU A 46 -0.10 4.78 8.69
N GLU A 47 -0.85 4.30 9.68
CA GLU A 47 -0.30 3.46 10.75
C GLU A 47 -0.07 2.02 10.28
N THR A 48 -0.96 1.51 9.41
CA THR A 48 -0.81 0.21 8.74
C THR A 48 -0.69 0.44 7.23
N PRO A 49 0.27 -0.20 6.52
CA PRO A 49 0.38 -0.05 5.07
C PRO A 49 -0.88 -0.53 4.35
N HIS A 50 -1.32 0.24 3.36
CA HIS A 50 -2.48 -0.12 2.53
C HIS A 50 -2.03 -0.75 1.21
N GLU A 51 -2.82 -1.68 0.68
CA GLU A 51 -2.59 -2.24 -0.64
C GLU A 51 -3.21 -1.36 -1.73
N LEU A 52 -2.48 -1.21 -2.83
CA LEU A 52 -3.01 -0.69 -4.09
C LEU A 52 -3.05 -1.82 -5.09
N THR A 53 -4.24 -2.11 -5.60
CA THR A 53 -4.42 -3.14 -6.63
C THR A 53 -5.11 -2.52 -7.83
N VAL A 54 -4.53 -2.71 -9.01
CA VAL A 54 -5.19 -2.40 -10.27
C VAL A 54 -5.44 -3.70 -11.01
N VAL A 55 -6.71 -3.97 -11.29
CA VAL A 55 -7.14 -5.17 -12.00
C VAL A 55 -7.64 -4.73 -13.37
N VAL A 56 -7.03 -5.30 -14.42
CA VAL A 56 -7.44 -5.11 -15.81
C VAL A 56 -7.80 -6.49 -16.40
N PRO A 57 -9.04 -6.98 -16.17
CA PRO A 57 -9.44 -8.34 -16.55
C PRO A 57 -9.33 -8.66 -18.04
N ARG A 58 -9.63 -7.69 -18.91
CA ARG A 58 -9.40 -7.84 -20.35
C ARG A 58 -9.05 -6.50 -20.95
N ALA A 59 -7.87 -6.42 -21.55
CA ALA A 59 -7.45 -5.36 -22.45
C ALA A 59 -7.06 -5.99 -23.78
N GLN A 60 -8.01 -6.02 -24.71
CA GLN A 60 -7.81 -6.69 -25.99
C GLN A 60 -7.88 -5.69 -27.14
N ILE A 61 -6.95 -5.85 -28.07
CA ILE A 61 -6.95 -5.21 -29.38
C ILE A 61 -7.33 -6.29 -30.40
N THR A 62 -8.35 -6.02 -31.21
CA THR A 62 -8.73 -6.87 -32.34
C THR A 62 -8.63 -6.07 -33.62
N LYS A 63 -7.90 -6.61 -34.60
CA LYS A 63 -7.80 -6.07 -35.95
C LYS A 63 -8.37 -7.10 -36.91
N LYS A 64 -9.39 -6.73 -37.69
CA LYS A 64 -9.99 -7.58 -38.71
C LYS A 64 -9.77 -6.94 -40.07
N CYS A 65 -9.00 -7.60 -40.94
CA CYS A 65 -8.82 -7.14 -42.31
C CYS A 65 -10.09 -7.39 -43.13
N LEU A 66 -10.47 -6.41 -43.94
CA LEU A 66 -11.65 -6.45 -44.79
C LEU A 66 -11.30 -6.80 -46.25
N ASN A 67 -10.01 -6.94 -46.56
CA ASN A 67 -9.45 -7.26 -47.86
C ASN A 67 -8.11 -8.01 -47.72
N GLU A 68 -7.66 -8.64 -48.82
CA GLU A 68 -6.48 -9.53 -48.84
C GLU A 68 -5.17 -8.84 -48.48
N ASP A 69 -4.99 -7.58 -48.88
CA ASP A 69 -3.81 -6.76 -48.58
C ASP A 69 -3.90 -6.06 -47.21
N CYS A 70 -5.00 -6.26 -46.45
CA CYS A 70 -5.28 -5.60 -45.17
C CYS A 70 -5.24 -4.07 -45.21
N SER A 71 -5.33 -3.44 -46.39
CA SER A 71 -5.33 -1.97 -46.50
C SER A 71 -6.60 -1.35 -45.92
N LYS A 72 -7.68 -2.13 -45.82
CA LYS A 72 -8.90 -1.79 -45.09
C LYS A 72 -9.06 -2.74 -43.90
N TYR A 73 -9.28 -2.17 -42.72
CA TYR A 73 -9.48 -2.99 -41.52
C TYR A 73 -10.45 -2.34 -40.55
N GLU A 74 -11.12 -3.19 -39.77
CA GLU A 74 -11.81 -2.80 -38.56
C GLU A 74 -10.87 -2.93 -37.36
N TYR A 75 -10.94 -1.93 -36.49
CA TYR A 75 -10.17 -1.89 -35.25
C TYR A 75 -11.13 -1.84 -34.08
N LYS A 76 -10.98 -2.80 -33.15
CA LYS A 76 -11.80 -2.86 -31.94
C LYS A 76 -10.92 -2.95 -30.70
N LEU A 77 -11.17 -2.04 -29.77
CA LEU A 77 -10.65 -2.07 -28.42
C LEU A 77 -11.71 -2.65 -27.50
N THR A 78 -11.34 -3.60 -26.66
CA THR A 78 -12.23 -4.16 -25.63
C THR A 78 -11.55 -4.07 -24.29
N TYR A 79 -12.15 -3.29 -23.39
CA TYR A 79 -11.80 -3.18 -21.99
C TYR A 79 -12.94 -3.72 -21.14
N SER A 80 -12.71 -4.73 -20.30
CA SER A 80 -13.74 -5.25 -19.39
C SER A 80 -13.31 -5.12 -17.94
N SER A 81 -14.22 -4.60 -17.09
CA SER A 81 -14.14 -4.61 -15.63
C SER A 81 -12.85 -4.02 -15.04
N ILE A 82 -12.45 -2.84 -15.51
CA ILE A 82 -11.28 -2.15 -14.96
C ILE A 82 -11.58 -1.71 -13.53
N THR A 83 -10.81 -2.21 -12.58
CA THR A 83 -11.03 -1.95 -11.15
C THR A 83 -9.75 -1.43 -10.52
N VAL A 84 -9.87 -0.34 -9.77
CA VAL A 84 -8.79 0.21 -8.94
C VAL A 84 -9.26 0.11 -7.50
N VAL A 85 -8.54 -0.68 -6.69
CA VAL A 85 -8.90 -0.93 -5.29
C VAL A 85 -7.81 -0.39 -4.37
N HIS A 86 -8.26 0.27 -3.32
CA HIS A 86 -7.46 0.65 -2.18
C HIS A 86 -8.03 -0.05 -0.95
N ALA A 87 -7.24 -0.94 -0.35
CA ALA A 87 -7.67 -1.73 0.80
C ALA A 87 -6.68 -1.56 1.96
N PRO A 88 -7.16 -1.23 3.18
CA PRO A 88 -6.33 -1.31 4.38
C PRO A 88 -5.93 -2.76 4.64
N ARG A 89 -4.66 -3.03 4.97
CA ARG A 89 -4.33 -4.31 5.59
C ARG A 89 -4.89 -4.32 7.00
N HIS A 90 -5.34 -5.48 7.46
CA HIS A 90 -5.55 -5.67 8.89
C HIS A 90 -4.22 -5.42 9.63
N PRO A 91 -4.24 -4.85 10.85
CA PRO A 91 -3.05 -4.78 11.68
C PRO A 91 -2.39 -6.16 11.72
N LEU A 92 -1.06 -6.21 11.57
CA LEU A 92 -0.32 -7.47 11.74
C LEU A 92 -0.79 -8.10 13.06
N ALA A 93 -1.25 -9.35 12.99
CA ALA A 93 -1.73 -10.05 14.17
C ALA A 93 -0.70 -9.87 15.29
N GLY A 94 -1.13 -9.24 16.39
CA GLY A 94 -0.30 -9.12 17.57
C GLY A 94 0.16 -10.51 18.04
N PRO A 95 1.20 -10.61 18.89
CA PRO A 95 1.63 -11.90 19.41
C PRO A 95 0.41 -12.67 19.88
N SER A 96 0.26 -13.90 19.37
CA SER A 96 -0.86 -14.79 19.72
C SER A 96 -0.99 -14.77 21.24
N PRO A 97 -2.18 -14.51 21.81
CA PRO A 97 -2.35 -14.63 23.24
C PRO A 97 -1.89 -16.04 23.61
N MET A 98 -0.82 -16.12 24.39
CA MET A 98 -0.33 -17.37 24.94
C MET A 98 -1.54 -17.98 25.65
N THR A 99 -2.03 -19.12 25.16
CA THR A 99 -3.10 -19.85 25.82
C THR A 99 -2.66 -20.12 27.25
N PRO A 100 -3.43 -19.69 28.27
CA PRO A 100 -3.05 -19.91 29.67
C PRO A 100 -2.92 -21.41 29.92
N ASN A 101 -1.71 -21.79 30.35
CA ASN A 101 -1.30 -23.06 30.94
C ASN A 101 -2.41 -24.10 31.11
N THR A 102 -2.40 -25.15 30.29
CA THR A 102 -3.08 -26.40 30.61
C THR A 102 -2.48 -26.93 31.93
N PRO A 103 -3.29 -27.17 32.98
CA PRO A 103 -2.75 -27.74 34.20
C PRO A 103 -2.32 -29.18 33.93
N ASN A 104 -1.04 -29.49 34.23
CA ASN A 104 -0.57 -30.85 34.32
C ASN A 104 -1.36 -31.55 35.44
N ASN A 105 -2.19 -32.52 35.07
CA ASN A 105 -2.83 -33.40 36.04
C ASN A 105 -1.83 -34.53 36.43
N PRO A 106 -1.87 -35.03 37.68
CA PRO A 106 -0.82 -35.88 38.27
C PRO A 106 -0.75 -37.29 37.69
#